data_AF-A0AAV0MG16-F1
#
_entry.id   AF-A0AAV0MG16-F1
#
_cell.length_a   1.000
_cell.length_b   1.000
_cell.length_c   1.000
_cell.angle_alpha   90.00
_cell.angle_beta   90.00
_cell.angle_gamma   90.00
#
_symmetry.space_group_name_H-M   'P 1'
#
loop_
_entity.id
_entity.type
_entity.pdbx_description
1 polymer ?
#
loop_
_entity_poly.entity_id
_entity_poly.type
_entity_poly.pdbx_seq_one_letter_code
_entity_poly.pdbx_strand_id
1 'polypeptide(L)' 'MVVDECDSTMGCDSDHDYQPPCPNDIVDASKAVWKALGVCESDWGNLDISWSDVN' A
#
# COMPACT_ATOMS: atom_id res chain seq x y z
N MET A 1 11.35 -5.38 0.87
CA MET A 1 10.96 -6.77 1.17
C MET A 1 9.45 -6.77 1.33
N VAL A 2 8.75 -7.67 0.64
CA VAL A 2 7.32 -7.88 0.84
C VAL A 2 7.13 -8.68 2.12
N VAL A 3 6.20 -8.26 2.99
CA VAL A 3 6.02 -8.85 4.32
C VAL A 3 4.56 -9.16 4.67
N ASP A 4 3.62 -8.65 3.89
CA ASP A 4 2.18 -8.77 4.14
C ASP A 4 1.40 -8.67 2.83
N GLU A 5 0.10 -8.95 2.91
CA GLU A 5 -0.87 -8.84 1.81
C GLU A 5 -1.79 -7.63 2.01
N CYS A 6 -2.05 -6.89 0.92
CA CYS A 6 -3.17 -5.96 0.86
C CYS A 6 -4.35 -6.70 0.22
N ASP A 7 -5.26 -7.24 1.04
CA ASP A 7 -6.30 -8.18 0.59
C ASP A 7 -7.32 -7.49 -0.33
N SER A 8 -7.42 -7.97 -1.57
CA SER A 8 -8.35 -7.48 -2.59
C SER A 8 -9.61 -8.33 -2.75
N THR A 9 -9.73 -9.41 -1.97
CA THR A 9 -10.81 -10.40 -2.06
C THR A 9 -11.90 -10.20 -1.01
N MET A 10 -11.57 -9.53 0.10
CA MET A 10 -12.44 -9.36 1.26
C MET A 10 -12.33 -7.93 1.85
N GLY A 11 -13.40 -7.50 2.52
CA GLY A 11 -13.51 -6.20 3.17
C GLY A 11 -14.97 -5.85 3.46
N CYS A 12 -15.22 -4.64 3.95
CA CYS A 12 -16.55 -4.14 4.33
C CYS A 12 -17.24 -4.97 5.43
N ASP A 13 -16.46 -5.64 6.28
CA ASP A 13 -16.93 -6.46 7.40
C ASP A 13 -16.24 -6.06 8.72
N SER A 14 -16.62 -6.69 9.82
CA SER A 14 -16.08 -6.37 11.15
C SER A 14 -14.61 -6.75 11.33
N ASP A 15 -14.12 -7.76 10.61
CA ASP A 15 -12.75 -8.24 10.76
C ASP A 15 -11.76 -7.30 10.07
N HIS A 16 -12.24 -6.53 9.08
CA HIS A 16 -11.48 -5.52 8.32
C HIS A 16 -11.82 -4.07 8.73
N ASP A 17 -12.38 -3.85 9.93
CA ASP A 17 -12.80 -2.53 10.42
C ASP A 17 -13.75 -1.78 9.45
N TYR A 18 -14.53 -2.52 8.66
CA TYR A 18 -15.40 -2.04 7.59
C TYR A 18 -14.69 -1.25 6.49
N GLN A 19 -13.36 -1.36 6.39
CA GLN A 19 -12.60 -0.83 5.26
C GLN A 19 -12.91 -1.64 3.99
N PRO A 20 -12.96 -1.00 2.81
CA PRO A 20 -13.19 -1.72 1.56
C PRO A 20 -12.02 -2.66 1.23
N PRO A 21 -12.23 -3.68 0.37
CA PRO A 21 -11.14 -4.47 -0.17
C PRO A 21 -10.08 -3.59 -0.84
N CYS A 22 -8.82 -4.00 -0.75
CA CYS A 22 -7.71 -3.31 -1.38
C CYS A 22 -7.86 -3.32 -2.92
N PRO A 23 -7.54 -2.22 -3.62
CA PRO A 23 -7.40 -2.26 -5.07
C PRO A 23 -6.31 -3.24 -5.51
N ASN A 24 -6.44 -3.79 -6.72
CA ASN A 24 -5.62 -4.91 -7.19
C ASN A 24 -4.23 -4.52 -7.74
N ASP A 25 -3.89 -3.23 -7.70
CA ASP A 25 -2.65 -2.65 -8.22
C ASP A 25 -1.86 -1.88 -7.15
N ILE A 26 -2.11 -2.18 -5.86
CA ILE A 26 -1.51 -1.47 -4.73
C ILE A 26 -0.23 -2.15 -4.23
N VAL A 27 0.78 -1.31 -3.98
CA VAL A 27 1.91 -1.62 -3.12
C VAL A 27 1.76 -0.79 -1.86
N ASP A 28 1.24 -1.38 -0.78
CA ASP A 28 1.08 -0.66 0.48
C ASP A 28 2.44 -0.54 1.20
N ALA A 29 2.80 0.69 1.55
CA ALA A 29 4.17 1.08 1.81
C ALA A 29 4.31 1.75 3.17
N SER A 30 5.26 1.25 3.98
CA SER A 30 5.57 1.84 5.28
C SER A 30 6.08 3.28 5.18
N LYS A 31 5.99 4.02 6.29
CA LYS A 31 6.56 5.38 6.45
C LYS A 31 8.00 5.51 5.94
N ALA A 32 8.81 4.46 6.10
CA ALA A 32 10.20 4.46 5.69
C ALA A 32 10.38 4.45 4.16
N VAL A 33 9.50 3.74 3.44
CA VAL A 33 9.52 3.68 1.96
C VAL A 33 9.21 5.05 1.38
N TRP A 34 8.15 5.71 1.86
CA TRP A 34 7.79 7.08 1.44
C TRP A 34 8.93 8.08 1.63
N LYS A 35 9.61 8.02 2.77
CA LYS A 35 10.79 8.85 3.05
C LYS A 35 11.96 8.52 2.12
N ALA A 36 12.20 7.25 1.82
CA ALA A 36 13.27 6.84 0.91
C ALA A 36 13.01 7.27 -0.54
N LEU A 37 11.74 7.35 -0.96
CA LEU A 37 11.33 7.91 -2.25
C LEU A 37 11.42 9.45 -2.29
N GLY A 38 11.65 10.12 -1.15
CA GLY A 38 11.80 11.57 -1.08
C GLY A 38 10.49 12.35 -1.21
N VAL A 39 9.34 11.71 -0.98
CA VAL A 39 8.02 12.35 -1.07
C VAL A 39 7.76 13.14 0.22
N CYS A 40 7.37 14.41 0.10
CA CYS A 40 7.01 15.26 1.24
C CYS A 40 5.81 14.68 2.00
N GLU A 41 5.84 14.70 3.35
CA GLU A 41 4.74 14.16 4.18
C GLU A 41 3.38 14.80 3.89
N SER A 42 3.35 16.04 3.37
CA SER A 42 2.12 16.73 2.94
C SER A 42 1.45 16.11 1.72
N ASP A 43 2.21 15.36 0.93
CA ASP A 43 1.79 14.81 -0.37
C ASP A 43 1.57 13.29 -0.27
N TRP A 44 1.60 12.73 0.94
CA TRP A 44 1.35 11.31 1.17
C TRP A 44 -0.13 10.98 1.01
N GLY A 45 -0.38 9.75 0.54
CA GLY A 45 -1.69 9.27 0.11
C GLY A 45 -1.46 8.22 -0.96
N ASN A 46 -1.70 8.58 -2.22
CA ASN A 46 -1.43 7.72 -3.36
C ASN A 46 -0.37 8.35 -4.27
N LEU A 47 0.53 7.52 -4.79
CA LEU A 47 1.55 7.90 -5.75
C LEU A 47 1.66 6.81 -6.81
N ASP A 48 1.59 7.20 -8.08
CA ASP A 48 1.83 6.26 -9.18
C ASP A 48 3.31 5.85 -9.19
N ILE A 49 3.56 4.53 -9.13
CA ILE A 49 4.91 3.96 -9.10
C ILE A 49 5.05 2.85 -10.13
N SER A 50 6.29 2.46 -10.38
CA SER A 50 6.63 1.21 -11.04
C SER A 50 7.52 0.39 -10.11
N TRP A 51 7.33 -0.92 -10.09
CA TRP A 51 8.13 -1.83 -9.29
C TRP A 51 8.51 -3.06 -10.10
N SER A 52 9.58 -3.71 -9.66
CA SER A 52 10.03 -5.00 -10.15
C SER A 52 10.65 -5.75 -8.98
N ASP A 53 10.67 -7.08 -9.07
CA ASP A 53 11.51 -7.85 -8.16
C ASP A 53 12.98 -7.45 -8.31
N VAL A 54 13.68 -7.41 -7.19
CA VAL A 54 15.14 -7.23 -7.17
C VAL A 54 15.78 -8.58 -7.49
N ASN A 55 16.43 -8.63 -8.66
CA ASN A 55 17.15 -9.82 -9.15
C ASN A 55 18.57 -9.87 -8.58
#